data_AF-A0A8H3ZDS8-F1
#
_entry.id   AF-A0A8H3ZDS8-F1
#
_cell.length_a   1.000
_cell.length_b   1.000
_cell.length_c   1.000
_cell.angle_alpha   90.00
_cell.angle_beta   90.00
_cell.angle_gamma   90.00
#
_symmetry.space_group_name_H-M   'P 1'
#
loop_
_entity.id
_entity.type
_entity.pdbx_description
1 polymer ?
#
loop_
_entity_poly.entity_id
_entity_poly.type
_entity_poly.pdbx_seq_one_letter_code
_entity_poly.pdbx_strand_id
1 'polypeptide(L)'
;MAIAAVGQICSTASLAHNLEQCVKLVAKAAVGGAKVLFLPEAADYIASSPQESLSLAQPESTSPFVLGLQEAAKKHSLAVNVGIHVPAPPSPASPGSGPRLLNRSLWIDADGSVNAAATYDKLHLFDYGALRESATVQAGPALTAPFPTPVGRVGSLICFDLRFPEPALALTHPAPRSPFLPENGGAGVAQVLLYPSAFTLKTGAAHWETLLRARAIETQSWVVAAAQVGAHNAKRSSYGHSMVVDPWGAVRLELGGVDADGRAEEGAEGAIGFVDVDLDEWTRIREGMPLVRRT
;
A
#
# COMPACT_ATOMS: atom_id res chain seq x y z
N MET A 1 2.96 18.90 -12.19
CA MET A 1 2.05 17.80 -11.80
C MET A 1 2.64 16.49 -12.28
N ALA A 2 2.64 15.46 -11.44
CA ALA A 2 3.11 14.12 -11.80
C ALA A 2 1.90 13.17 -11.81
N ILE A 3 1.79 12.39 -12.87
CA ILE A 3 0.73 11.39 -13.02
C ILE A 3 1.11 10.18 -12.16
N ALA A 4 0.22 9.81 -11.24
CA ALA A 4 0.23 8.53 -10.53
C ALA A 4 -0.68 7.53 -11.23
N ALA A 5 -0.27 6.27 -11.27
CA ALA A 5 -1.13 5.16 -11.66
C ALA A 5 -1.47 4.29 -10.45
N VAL A 6 -2.72 3.82 -10.36
CA VAL A 6 -3.17 2.89 -9.32
C VAL A 6 -3.67 1.62 -9.99
N GLY A 7 -3.04 0.50 -9.67
CA GLY A 7 -3.38 -0.82 -10.20
C GLY A 7 -4.26 -1.60 -9.23
N GLN A 8 -5.17 -2.39 -9.79
CA GLN A 8 -6.02 -3.32 -9.06
C GLN A 8 -5.87 -4.73 -9.63
N ILE A 9 -5.62 -5.72 -8.79
CA ILE A 9 -5.39 -7.12 -9.18
C ILE A 9 -6.16 -8.08 -8.30
N CYS A 10 -6.23 -9.34 -8.73
CA CYS A 10 -6.70 -10.46 -7.93
C CYS A 10 -5.53 -11.44 -7.76
N SER A 11 -4.74 -11.27 -6.70
CA SER A 11 -3.63 -12.18 -6.43
C SER A 11 -4.14 -13.56 -6.00
N THR A 12 -3.46 -14.60 -6.45
CA THR A 12 -3.69 -16.01 -6.05
C THR A 12 -2.47 -16.56 -5.32
N ALA A 13 -2.40 -17.86 -5.07
CA ALA A 13 -1.20 -18.51 -4.55
C ALA A 13 -0.05 -18.63 -5.58
N SER A 14 -0.28 -18.25 -6.85
CA SER A 14 0.73 -18.34 -7.92
C SER A 14 1.51 -17.04 -8.10
N LEU A 15 2.75 -16.99 -7.59
CA LEU A 15 3.63 -15.83 -7.74
C LEU A 15 3.85 -15.45 -9.22
N ALA A 16 3.96 -16.44 -10.11
CA ALA A 16 4.17 -16.19 -11.54
C ALA A 16 2.95 -15.53 -12.20
N HIS A 17 1.73 -15.98 -11.87
CA HIS A 17 0.50 -15.37 -12.35
C HIS A 17 0.36 -13.93 -11.87
N ASN A 18 0.61 -13.70 -10.57
CA ASN A 18 0.47 -12.38 -9.98
C ASN A 18 1.54 -11.41 -10.53
N LEU A 19 2.77 -11.89 -10.74
CA LEU A 19 3.83 -11.12 -11.40
C LEU A 19 3.40 -10.71 -12.81
N GLU A 20 2.83 -11.62 -13.59
CA GLU A 20 2.37 -11.33 -14.94
C GLU A 20 1.32 -10.20 -14.95
N GLN A 21 0.36 -10.22 -14.02
CA GLN A 21 -0.60 -9.12 -13.84
C GLN A 21 0.12 -7.80 -13.53
N CYS A 22 1.05 -7.79 -12.57
CA CYS A 22 1.75 -6.58 -12.16
C CYS A 22 2.64 -6.01 -13.26
N VAL A 23 3.37 -6.84 -14.01
CA VAL A 23 4.21 -6.40 -15.13
C VAL A 23 3.36 -5.80 -16.26
N LYS A 24 2.18 -6.36 -16.54
CA LYS A 24 1.23 -5.75 -17.48
C LYS A 24 0.79 -4.36 -17.01
N LEU A 25 0.54 -4.19 -15.70
CA LEU A 25 0.19 -2.89 -15.13
C LEU A 25 1.35 -1.89 -15.19
N VAL A 26 2.59 -2.32 -14.95
CA VAL A 26 3.80 -1.48 -15.13
C VAL A 26 3.88 -0.97 -16.57
N ALA A 27 3.69 -1.83 -17.55
CA ALA A 27 3.71 -1.44 -18.96
C ALA A 27 2.57 -0.45 -19.30
N LYS A 28 1.34 -0.70 -18.82
CA LYS A 28 0.20 0.22 -19.01
C LYS A 28 0.44 1.58 -18.34
N ALA A 29 0.97 1.59 -17.13
CA ALA A 29 1.29 2.81 -16.38
C ALA A 29 2.31 3.66 -17.13
N ALA A 30 3.36 3.02 -17.69
CA ALA A 30 4.37 3.69 -18.49
C ALA A 30 3.78 4.29 -19.79
N VAL A 31 2.91 3.56 -20.49
CA VAL A 31 2.20 4.07 -21.67
C VAL A 31 1.31 5.27 -21.32
N GLY A 32 0.67 5.25 -20.16
CA GLY A 32 -0.13 6.36 -19.64
C GLY A 32 0.70 7.54 -19.10
N GLY A 33 2.03 7.50 -19.19
CA GLY A 33 2.91 8.60 -18.76
C GLY A 33 3.05 8.75 -17.24
N ALA A 34 2.61 7.76 -16.46
CA ALA A 34 2.75 7.78 -15.01
C ALA A 34 4.24 7.82 -14.60
N LYS A 35 4.50 8.40 -13.43
CA LYS A 35 5.84 8.40 -12.80
C LYS A 35 5.98 7.35 -11.70
N VAL A 36 4.85 6.96 -11.12
CA VAL A 36 4.76 5.94 -10.09
C VAL A 36 3.54 5.07 -10.36
N LEU A 37 3.69 3.75 -10.21
CA LEU A 37 2.58 2.80 -10.12
C LEU A 37 2.43 2.32 -8.67
N PHE A 38 1.22 2.40 -8.13
CA PHE A 38 0.85 1.84 -6.84
C PHE A 38 0.11 0.52 -7.05
N LEU A 39 0.63 -0.55 -6.45
CA LEU A 39 0.07 -1.90 -6.45
C LEU A 39 -0.38 -2.28 -5.03
N PRO A 40 -1.35 -3.20 -4.90
CA PRO A 40 -1.97 -3.48 -3.61
C PRO A 40 -1.08 -4.28 -2.64
N GLU A 41 -1.60 -4.47 -1.43
CA GLU A 41 -1.10 -5.42 -0.43
C GLU A 41 -1.15 -6.85 -0.98
N ALA A 42 -0.23 -7.71 -0.52
CA ALA A 42 -0.22 -9.13 -0.87
C ALA A 42 -0.23 -9.37 -2.40
N ALA A 43 0.43 -8.49 -3.16
CA ALA A 43 0.50 -8.58 -4.61
C ALA A 43 1.32 -9.79 -5.05
N ASP A 44 2.31 -10.21 -4.24
CA ASP A 44 3.12 -11.40 -4.45
C ASP A 44 2.28 -12.68 -4.42
N TYR A 45 1.46 -12.86 -3.38
CA TYR A 45 0.53 -13.98 -3.28
C TYR A 45 -0.57 -13.77 -2.23
N ILE A 46 -1.68 -14.49 -2.45
CA ILE A 46 -2.71 -14.75 -1.44
C ILE A 46 -2.88 -16.25 -1.28
N ALA A 47 -2.38 -16.77 -0.17
CA ALA A 47 -2.43 -18.19 0.17
C ALA A 47 -3.81 -18.63 0.67
N SER A 48 -4.08 -19.93 0.57
CA SER A 48 -5.26 -20.62 1.10
C SER A 48 -5.09 -21.02 2.57
N SER A 49 -3.86 -21.06 3.09
CA SER A 49 -3.55 -21.41 4.47
C SER A 49 -2.32 -20.70 5.02
N PRO A 50 -2.19 -20.59 6.35
CA PRO A 50 -0.98 -20.13 7.03
C PRO A 50 0.30 -20.85 6.59
N GLN A 51 0.26 -22.18 6.48
CA GLN A 51 1.41 -23.01 6.11
C GLN A 51 1.84 -22.76 4.66
N GLU A 52 0.88 -22.62 3.75
CA GLU A 52 1.17 -22.27 2.36
C GLU A 52 1.82 -20.88 2.28
N SER A 53 1.33 -19.90 3.03
CA SER A 53 1.95 -18.56 3.09
C SER A 53 3.42 -18.64 3.51
N LEU A 54 3.73 -19.38 4.59
CA LEU A 54 5.11 -19.58 5.03
C LEU A 54 5.99 -20.28 3.99
N SER A 55 5.43 -21.17 3.18
CA SER A 55 6.15 -21.88 2.12
C SER A 55 6.42 -21.05 0.86
N LEU A 56 5.55 -20.07 0.58
CA LEU A 56 5.62 -19.20 -0.60
C LEU A 56 6.51 -17.97 -0.38
N ALA A 57 6.62 -17.49 0.86
CA ALA A 57 7.40 -16.31 1.18
C ALA A 57 8.89 -16.52 0.86
N GLN A 58 9.47 -15.55 0.17
CA GLN A 58 10.90 -15.55 -0.20
C GLN A 58 11.53 -14.21 0.20
N PRO A 59 12.83 -14.19 0.54
CA PRO A 59 13.55 -12.93 0.68
C PRO A 59 13.40 -12.07 -0.58
N GLU A 60 13.28 -10.75 -0.39
CA GLU A 60 13.11 -9.81 -1.52
C GLU A 60 14.23 -9.92 -2.56
N SER A 61 15.45 -10.25 -2.12
CA SER A 61 16.64 -10.39 -2.98
C SER A 61 16.63 -11.65 -3.86
N THR A 62 15.81 -12.65 -3.54
CA THR A 62 15.74 -13.93 -4.28
C THR A 62 14.36 -14.23 -4.83
N SER A 63 13.34 -13.44 -4.48
CA SER A 63 11.97 -13.61 -4.95
C SER A 63 11.85 -13.33 -6.45
N PRO A 64 11.44 -14.31 -7.29
CA PRO A 64 11.18 -14.08 -8.70
C PRO A 64 10.14 -12.99 -8.96
N PHE A 65 9.18 -12.83 -8.06
CA PHE A 65 8.18 -11.76 -8.12
C PHE A 65 8.84 -10.38 -8.01
N VAL A 66 9.69 -10.18 -6.99
CA VAL A 66 10.38 -8.90 -6.79
C VAL A 66 11.38 -8.64 -7.93
N LEU A 67 12.19 -9.63 -8.29
CA LEU A 67 13.17 -9.51 -9.37
C LEU A 67 12.53 -9.14 -10.71
N GLY A 68 11.38 -9.76 -11.05
CA GLY A 68 10.64 -9.44 -12.26
C GLY A 68 10.04 -8.02 -12.24
N LEU A 69 9.59 -7.55 -11.08
CA LEU A 69 9.14 -6.16 -10.93
C LEU A 69 10.27 -5.15 -11.02
N GLN A 70 11.45 -5.44 -10.47
CA GLN A 70 12.64 -4.61 -10.62
C GLN A 70 13.06 -4.48 -12.10
N GLU A 71 13.03 -5.58 -12.84
CA GLU A 71 13.30 -5.57 -14.28
C GLU A 71 12.28 -4.72 -15.04
N ALA A 72 10.99 -4.90 -14.74
CA ALA A 72 9.92 -4.15 -15.38
C ALA A 72 10.00 -2.63 -15.07
N ALA A 73 10.23 -2.27 -13.79
CA ALA A 73 10.42 -0.90 -13.35
C ALA A 73 11.58 -0.23 -14.10
N LYS A 74 12.75 -0.88 -14.15
CA LYS A 74 13.92 -0.41 -14.89
C LYS A 74 13.66 -0.24 -16.37
N LYS A 75 13.06 -1.26 -17.01
CA LYS A 75 12.74 -1.26 -18.44
C LYS A 75 11.84 -0.08 -18.83
N HIS A 76 10.90 0.27 -17.97
CA HIS A 76 9.93 1.32 -18.22
C HIS A 76 10.27 2.67 -17.57
N SER A 77 11.38 2.76 -16.82
CA SER A 77 11.78 3.95 -16.06
C SER A 77 10.64 4.47 -15.17
N LEU A 78 9.99 3.55 -14.46
CA LEU A 78 8.79 3.79 -13.65
C LEU A 78 9.02 3.29 -12.23
N ALA A 79 8.80 4.14 -11.23
CA ALA A 79 8.84 3.70 -9.83
C ALA A 79 7.60 2.88 -9.48
N VAL A 80 7.73 1.90 -8.59
CA VAL A 80 6.64 1.00 -8.20
C VAL A 80 6.57 0.88 -6.68
N ASN A 81 5.40 1.14 -6.11
CA ASN A 81 5.06 0.71 -4.76
C ASN A 81 4.27 -0.60 -4.83
N VAL A 82 4.64 -1.58 -4.02
CA VAL A 82 3.99 -2.90 -4.01
C VAL A 82 4.02 -3.54 -2.63
N GLY A 83 2.92 -4.17 -2.22
CA GLY A 83 2.88 -4.96 -0.99
C GLY A 83 3.27 -6.42 -1.23
N ILE A 84 4.19 -6.94 -0.42
CA ILE A 84 4.71 -8.31 -0.48
C ILE A 84 4.84 -8.93 0.91
N HIS A 85 5.10 -10.23 0.98
CA HIS A 85 5.49 -10.94 2.17
C HIS A 85 6.96 -11.35 2.09
N VAL A 86 7.70 -11.10 3.18
CA VAL A 86 9.10 -11.55 3.30
C VAL A 86 9.31 -12.35 4.58
N PRO A 87 10.22 -13.34 4.62
CA PRO A 87 10.57 -14.01 5.86
C PRO A 87 11.03 -13.03 6.94
N ALA A 88 10.44 -13.15 8.12
CA ALA A 88 10.81 -12.34 9.29
C ALA A 88 12.20 -12.74 9.82
N PRO A 89 13.03 -11.78 10.27
CA PRO A 89 14.16 -12.12 11.11
C PRO A 89 13.67 -12.72 12.45
N PRO A 90 14.45 -13.59 13.10
CA PRO A 90 14.13 -14.11 14.42
C PRO A 90 13.85 -12.97 15.41
N SER A 91 12.72 -13.02 16.11
CA SER A 91 12.35 -11.98 17.09
C SER A 91 12.92 -12.30 18.47
N PRO A 92 13.72 -11.40 19.08
CA PRO A 92 14.18 -11.57 20.46
C PRO A 92 13.03 -11.53 21.48
N ALA A 93 11.92 -10.87 21.13
CA ALA A 93 10.73 -10.75 21.99
C ALA A 93 9.86 -12.01 21.97
N SER A 94 10.12 -12.97 21.09
CA SER A 94 9.44 -14.27 21.06
C SER A 94 10.45 -15.39 20.77
N PRO A 95 11.41 -15.66 21.68
CA PRO A 95 12.37 -16.74 21.49
C PRO A 95 11.64 -18.07 21.35
N GLY A 96 11.91 -18.81 20.28
CA GLY A 96 11.31 -20.12 20.04
C GLY A 96 9.94 -20.11 19.36
N SER A 97 9.40 -18.95 18.96
CA SER A 97 8.28 -18.94 18.01
C SER A 97 8.74 -19.49 16.65
N GLY A 98 7.89 -20.27 15.98
CA GLY A 98 8.16 -20.77 14.62
C GLY A 98 8.39 -19.67 13.58
N PRO A 99 8.68 -20.02 12.31
CA PRO A 99 8.93 -19.04 11.26
C PRO A 99 7.75 -18.07 11.12
N ARG A 100 8.05 -16.79 10.95
CA ARG A 100 7.06 -15.72 10.72
C ARG A 100 7.43 -14.94 9.47
N LEU A 101 6.52 -14.08 9.04
CA LEU A 101 6.63 -13.21 7.88
C LEU A 101 6.51 -11.74 8.31
N LEU A 102 7.01 -10.84 7.48
CA LEU A 102 6.65 -9.42 7.50
C LEU A 102 5.72 -9.15 6.31
N ASN A 103 4.68 -8.36 6.55
CA ASN A 103 3.86 -7.78 5.49
C ASN A 103 4.45 -6.41 5.15
N ARG A 104 5.04 -6.31 3.96
CA ARG A 104 5.99 -5.26 3.57
C ARG A 104 5.46 -4.46 2.39
N SER A 105 5.35 -3.16 2.55
CA SER A 105 5.24 -2.21 1.45
C SER A 105 6.64 -1.87 0.97
N LEU A 106 6.98 -2.32 -0.24
CA LEU A 106 8.28 -2.14 -0.86
C LEU A 106 8.21 -1.00 -1.88
N TRP A 107 9.29 -0.23 -1.96
CA TRP A 107 9.47 0.80 -2.98
C TRP A 107 10.60 0.41 -3.93
N ILE A 108 10.26 0.28 -5.21
CA ILE A 108 11.20 0.05 -6.32
C ILE A 108 11.36 1.37 -7.05
N ASP A 109 12.59 1.89 -7.10
CA ASP A 109 12.88 3.11 -7.84
C ASP A 109 12.87 2.86 -9.36
N ALA A 110 12.78 3.94 -10.15
CA ALA A 110 12.65 3.86 -11.60
C ALA A 110 13.85 3.20 -12.31
N ASP A 111 14.99 3.06 -11.63
CA ASP A 111 16.16 2.32 -12.12
C ASP A 111 16.10 0.80 -11.81
N GLY A 112 15.05 0.37 -11.12
CA GLY A 112 14.82 -1.00 -10.67
C GLY A 112 15.43 -1.34 -9.31
N SER A 113 16.08 -0.40 -8.62
CA SER A 113 16.65 -0.66 -7.28
C SER A 113 15.55 -0.67 -6.20
N VAL A 114 15.73 -1.50 -5.16
CA VAL A 114 14.85 -1.49 -3.98
C VAL A 114 15.36 -0.43 -3.01
N ASN A 115 14.49 0.49 -2.62
CA ASN A 115 14.84 1.56 -1.68
C ASN A 115 14.51 1.14 -0.24
N ALA A 116 15.52 0.60 0.46
CA ALA A 116 15.37 0.13 1.82
C ALA A 116 14.88 1.21 2.82
N ALA A 117 15.20 2.49 2.59
CA ALA A 117 14.77 3.60 3.44
C ALA A 117 13.29 3.99 3.20
N ALA A 118 12.69 3.53 2.11
CA ALA A 118 11.28 3.74 1.74
C ALA A 118 10.42 2.48 1.96
N THR A 119 11.00 1.40 2.46
CA THR A 119 10.32 0.16 2.80
C THR A 119 9.63 0.29 4.16
N TYR A 120 8.40 -0.21 4.27
CA TYR A 120 7.60 -0.19 5.50
C TYR A 120 7.02 -1.57 5.80
N ASP A 121 7.15 -2.02 7.04
CA ASP A 121 6.54 -3.26 7.50
C ASP A 121 5.30 -2.95 8.36
N LYS A 122 4.17 -3.60 8.04
CA LYS A 122 2.83 -3.33 8.60
C LYS A 122 2.82 -3.35 10.13
N LEU A 123 2.36 -2.27 10.75
CA LEU A 123 2.34 -2.14 12.21
C LEU A 123 1.17 -2.90 12.84
N HIS A 124 -0.02 -2.75 12.29
CA HIS A 124 -1.23 -3.32 12.87
C HIS A 124 -1.66 -4.57 12.10
N LEU A 125 -1.62 -5.73 12.77
CA LEU A 125 -2.06 -6.99 12.18
C LEU A 125 -3.57 -7.20 12.35
N PHE A 126 -4.21 -7.77 11.33
CA PHE A 126 -5.63 -8.05 11.32
C PHE A 126 -5.98 -9.42 11.89
N ASP A 127 -6.63 -9.42 13.05
CA ASP A 127 -7.17 -10.61 13.68
C ASP A 127 -8.69 -10.47 13.87
N TYR A 128 -9.48 -11.21 13.10
CA TYR A 128 -10.95 -11.19 13.18
C TYR A 128 -11.57 -12.55 12.86
N GLY A 129 -12.35 -13.08 13.80
CA GLY A 129 -12.95 -14.41 13.68
C GLY A 129 -11.88 -15.48 13.46
N ALA A 130 -12.04 -16.28 12.40
CA ALA A 130 -11.08 -17.31 12.01
C ALA A 130 -9.87 -16.79 11.22
N LEU A 131 -9.89 -15.54 10.75
CA LEU A 131 -8.77 -14.93 10.04
C LEU A 131 -7.82 -14.31 11.06
N ARG A 132 -6.63 -14.88 11.18
CA ARG A 132 -5.60 -14.46 12.15
C ARG A 132 -4.32 -14.16 11.39
N GLU A 133 -4.12 -12.91 10.96
CA GLU A 133 -2.87 -12.47 10.32
C GLU A 133 -1.68 -12.71 11.26
N SER A 134 -1.88 -12.49 12.56
CA SER A 134 -0.86 -12.70 13.60
C SER A 134 -0.37 -14.15 13.74
N ALA A 135 -1.08 -15.13 13.17
CA ALA A 135 -0.67 -16.53 13.19
C ALA A 135 0.60 -16.80 12.37
N THR A 136 0.88 -15.96 11.37
CA THR A 136 2.05 -16.12 10.47
C THR A 136 2.83 -14.85 10.22
N VAL A 137 2.21 -13.68 10.44
CA VAL A 137 2.85 -12.39 10.24
C VAL A 137 3.24 -11.79 11.59
N GLN A 138 4.41 -11.18 11.66
CA GLN A 138 4.81 -10.35 12.80
C GLN A 138 4.61 -8.87 12.46
N ALA A 139 4.24 -8.08 13.46
CA ALA A 139 4.13 -6.63 13.32
C ALA A 139 5.51 -6.01 13.01
N GLY A 140 5.50 -4.99 12.15
CA GLY A 140 6.65 -4.14 11.91
C GLY A 140 7.10 -3.41 13.18
N PRO A 141 8.37 -3.02 13.27
CA PRO A 141 8.93 -2.47 14.50
C PRO A 141 8.64 -0.97 14.68
N ALA A 142 8.43 -0.21 13.59
CA ALA A 142 8.29 1.24 13.63
C ALA A 142 7.70 1.78 12.31
N LEU A 143 7.31 3.07 12.33
CA LEU A 143 7.01 3.81 11.12
C LEU A 143 8.28 4.09 10.32
N THR A 144 8.16 4.04 8.99
CA THR A 144 9.19 4.50 8.07
C THR A 144 9.05 6.01 7.85
N ALA A 145 10.16 6.74 7.82
CA ALA A 145 10.15 8.18 7.62
C ALA A 145 9.57 8.55 6.24
N PRO A 146 8.78 9.64 6.11
CA PRO A 146 8.27 10.06 4.81
C PRO A 146 9.38 10.41 3.82
N PHE A 147 9.34 9.82 2.62
CA PHE A 147 10.43 9.90 1.63
C PHE A 147 9.99 10.62 0.35
N PRO A 148 10.89 11.34 -0.35
CA PRO A 148 10.53 12.09 -1.54
C PRO A 148 10.31 11.16 -2.73
N THR A 149 9.28 11.45 -3.54
CA THR A 149 8.96 10.73 -4.77
C THR A 149 8.53 11.72 -5.85
N PRO A 150 8.41 11.30 -7.13
CA PRO A 150 7.89 12.16 -8.18
C PRO A 150 6.49 12.73 -7.91
N VAL A 151 5.68 12.09 -7.06
CA VAL A 151 4.30 12.52 -6.73
C VAL A 151 4.20 13.22 -5.36
N GLY A 152 5.34 13.62 -4.79
CA GLY A 152 5.42 14.25 -3.48
C GLY A 152 6.01 13.34 -2.41
N ARG A 153 6.03 13.82 -1.17
CA ARG A 153 6.56 13.05 -0.04
C ARG A 153 5.57 11.98 0.39
N VAL A 154 5.97 10.72 0.30
CA VAL A 154 5.13 9.56 0.60
C VAL A 154 5.33 9.09 2.03
N GLY A 155 4.24 8.84 2.75
CA GLY A 155 4.21 8.07 3.99
C GLY A 155 3.48 6.74 3.77
N SER A 156 4.15 5.63 4.06
CA SER A 156 3.63 4.29 3.81
C SER A 156 2.91 3.72 5.03
N LEU A 157 1.68 3.26 4.83
CA LEU A 157 0.88 2.44 5.76
C LEU A 157 0.26 1.29 4.96
N ILE A 158 -0.29 0.27 5.63
CA ILE A 158 -0.84 -0.91 4.94
C ILE A 158 -2.19 -1.27 5.56
N CYS A 159 -3.23 -1.32 4.72
CA CYS A 159 -4.51 -1.96 5.01
C CYS A 159 -5.08 -1.67 6.40
N PHE A 160 -4.88 -2.57 7.36
CA PHE A 160 -5.46 -2.47 8.71
C PHE A 160 -4.95 -1.26 9.51
N ASP A 161 -3.77 -0.72 9.17
CA ASP A 161 -3.30 0.57 9.69
C ASP A 161 -4.33 1.69 9.46
N LEU A 162 -5.16 1.59 8.42
CA LEU A 162 -6.24 2.53 8.11
C LEU A 162 -7.21 2.72 9.28
N ARG A 163 -7.36 1.73 10.18
CA ARG A 163 -8.26 1.84 11.33
C ARG A 163 -7.70 2.69 12.47
N PHE A 164 -6.40 2.95 12.46
CA PHE A 164 -5.69 3.70 13.49
C PHE A 164 -5.33 5.07 12.90
N PRO A 165 -5.91 6.18 13.40
CA PRO A 165 -5.54 7.51 12.91
C PRO A 165 -4.09 7.88 13.28
N GLU A 166 -3.58 7.38 14.42
CA GLU A 166 -2.32 7.81 15.03
C GLU A 166 -1.10 7.69 14.09
N PRO A 167 -0.90 6.57 13.36
CA PRO A 167 0.16 6.46 12.35
C PRO A 167 0.10 7.54 11.26
N ALA A 168 -1.09 7.81 10.73
CA ALA A 168 -1.30 8.80 9.68
C ALA A 168 -0.97 10.21 10.18
N LEU A 169 -1.38 10.52 11.42
CA LEU A 169 -1.07 11.77 12.07
C LEU A 169 0.44 11.92 12.35
N ALA A 170 1.11 10.86 12.81
CA ALA A 170 2.54 10.86 13.05
C ALA A 170 3.36 11.14 11.78
N LEU A 171 2.87 10.73 10.61
CA LEU A 171 3.52 10.96 9.32
C LEU A 171 3.25 12.36 8.74
N THR A 172 2.10 12.98 9.02
CA THR A 172 1.60 14.19 8.32
C THR A 172 1.57 15.45 9.19
N HIS A 173 1.34 15.28 10.49
CA HIS A 173 1.33 16.33 11.51
C HIS A 173 2.15 15.88 12.74
N PRO A 174 3.43 15.54 12.57
CA PRO A 174 4.28 15.07 13.65
C PRO A 174 4.46 16.11 14.76
N ALA A 175 4.67 15.63 16.00
CA ALA A 175 5.06 16.49 17.12
C ALA A 175 6.41 17.18 16.86
N PRO A 176 6.70 18.35 17.48
CA PRO A 176 7.94 19.12 17.23
C PRO A 176 9.26 18.38 17.43
N ARG A 177 9.26 17.29 18.23
CA ARG A 177 10.44 16.43 18.46
C ARG A 177 10.50 15.21 17.56
N SER A 178 9.59 15.09 16.60
CA SER A 178 9.56 13.95 15.70
C SER A 178 10.84 13.88 14.87
N PRO A 179 11.44 12.69 14.71
CA PRO A 179 12.62 12.51 13.87
C PRO A 179 12.34 12.74 12.37
N PHE A 180 11.07 12.89 11.98
CA PHE A 180 10.69 13.11 10.58
C PHE A 180 10.77 14.58 10.15
N LEU A 181 10.87 15.50 11.11
CA LEU A 181 10.91 16.94 10.84
C LEU A 181 12.31 17.40 10.39
N PRO A 182 12.43 18.32 9.41
CA PRO A 182 13.72 18.81 8.91
C PRO A 182 14.63 19.38 9.99
N GLU A 183 14.08 20.09 10.98
CA GLU A 183 14.82 20.62 12.13
C GLU A 183 15.43 19.54 13.03
N ASN A 184 14.91 18.31 12.97
CA ASN A 184 15.41 17.15 13.69
C ASN A 184 16.20 16.18 12.79
N GLY A 185 16.61 16.63 11.60
CA GLY A 185 17.36 15.82 10.62
C GLY A 185 16.49 14.89 9.76
N GLY A 186 15.17 15.02 9.84
CA GLY A 186 14.22 14.31 9.00
C GLY A 186 14.03 14.95 7.62
N ALA A 187 13.22 14.31 6.79
CA ALA A 187 13.03 14.77 5.41
C ALA A 187 11.78 15.65 5.23
N GLY A 188 10.87 15.69 6.20
CA GLY A 188 9.60 16.43 6.14
C GLY A 188 8.39 15.53 6.35
N VAL A 189 7.20 16.14 6.29
CA VAL A 189 5.90 15.47 6.50
C VAL A 189 5.36 14.83 5.23
N ALA A 190 4.65 13.73 5.36
CA ALA A 190 3.96 13.11 4.25
C ALA A 190 2.92 14.08 3.62
N GLN A 191 2.93 14.13 2.30
CA GLN A 191 1.94 14.82 1.46
C GLN A 191 0.97 13.81 0.82
N VAL A 192 1.44 12.58 0.64
CA VAL A 192 0.70 11.43 0.13
C VAL A 192 0.81 10.29 1.14
N LEU A 193 -0.32 9.74 1.56
CA LEU A 193 -0.40 8.55 2.40
C LEU A 193 -0.81 7.34 1.56
N LEU A 194 -0.15 6.21 1.80
CA LEU A 194 -0.46 4.96 1.12
C LEU A 194 -1.25 4.01 2.02
N TYR A 195 -2.24 3.34 1.45
CA TYR A 195 -2.93 2.20 2.06
C TYR A 195 -3.14 1.07 1.05
N PRO A 196 -2.07 0.46 0.47
CA PRO A 196 -2.18 -0.80 -0.25
C PRO A 196 -2.93 -1.82 0.60
N SER A 197 -3.91 -2.52 0.03
CA SER A 197 -4.90 -3.25 0.83
C SER A 197 -5.49 -4.50 0.19
N ALA A 198 -5.87 -5.45 1.03
CA ALA A 198 -6.71 -6.58 0.69
C ALA A 198 -7.95 -6.67 1.61
N PHE A 199 -8.82 -5.64 1.53
CA PHE A 199 -10.00 -5.49 2.38
C PHE A 199 -11.07 -6.57 2.13
N THR A 200 -11.64 -7.12 3.21
CA THR A 200 -12.69 -8.14 3.10
C THR A 200 -14.03 -7.52 2.69
N LEU A 201 -14.88 -8.28 1.98
CA LEU A 201 -16.13 -7.76 1.38
C LEU A 201 -17.01 -6.97 2.37
N LYS A 202 -17.34 -7.58 3.51
CA LYS A 202 -18.25 -6.96 4.50
C LYS A 202 -17.69 -5.68 5.10
N THR A 203 -16.37 -5.66 5.37
CA THR A 203 -15.75 -4.48 5.98
C THR A 203 -15.39 -3.43 4.95
N GLY A 204 -15.10 -3.84 3.70
CA GLY A 204 -14.92 -2.97 2.55
C GLY A 204 -16.16 -2.16 2.27
N ALA A 205 -17.29 -2.83 2.04
CA ALA A 205 -18.57 -2.19 1.74
C ALA A 205 -19.03 -1.16 2.80
N ALA A 206 -18.67 -1.38 4.08
CA ALA A 206 -19.09 -0.51 5.17
C ALA A 206 -18.09 0.61 5.51
N HIS A 207 -16.79 0.38 5.33
CA HIS A 207 -15.77 1.23 5.94
C HIS A 207 -14.72 1.78 4.96
N TRP A 208 -14.52 1.16 3.80
CA TRP A 208 -13.39 1.46 2.94
C TRP A 208 -13.33 2.93 2.53
N GLU A 209 -14.39 3.42 1.88
CA GLU A 209 -14.45 4.80 1.43
C GLU A 209 -14.41 5.79 2.61
N THR A 210 -15.27 5.55 3.61
CA THR A 210 -15.39 6.41 4.79
C THR A 210 -14.05 6.62 5.49
N LEU A 211 -13.29 5.54 5.72
CA LEU A 211 -12.00 5.65 6.42
C LEU A 211 -10.94 6.32 5.56
N LEU A 212 -10.84 6.00 4.26
CA LEU A 212 -9.84 6.62 3.38
C LEU A 212 -10.09 8.12 3.23
N ARG A 213 -11.36 8.52 3.05
CA ARG A 213 -11.74 9.94 3.01
C ARG A 213 -11.50 10.64 4.34
N ALA A 214 -11.81 9.99 5.46
CA ALA A 214 -11.51 10.53 6.77
C ALA A 214 -10.01 10.79 6.96
N ARG A 215 -9.14 9.84 6.56
CA ARG A 215 -7.67 10.02 6.61
C ARG A 215 -7.22 11.19 5.75
N ALA A 216 -7.75 11.32 4.54
CA ALA A 216 -7.38 12.41 3.65
C ALA A 216 -7.73 13.79 4.27
N ILE A 217 -8.95 13.92 4.80
CA ILE A 217 -9.46 15.16 5.42
C ILE A 217 -8.68 15.51 6.69
N GLU A 218 -8.56 14.57 7.64
CA GLU A 218 -7.98 14.87 8.96
C GLU A 218 -6.46 15.08 8.93
N THR A 219 -5.80 14.58 7.89
CA THR A 219 -4.36 14.76 7.67
C THR A 219 -4.05 15.84 6.64
N GLN A 220 -5.04 16.33 5.89
CA GLN A 220 -4.85 17.19 4.73
C GLN A 220 -3.77 16.63 3.80
N SER A 221 -3.94 15.37 3.41
CA SER A 221 -2.99 14.66 2.56
C SER A 221 -3.74 13.94 1.46
N TRP A 222 -3.07 13.76 0.32
CA TRP A 222 -3.54 12.82 -0.69
C TRP A 222 -3.51 11.41 -0.09
N VAL A 223 -4.52 10.61 -0.39
CA VAL A 223 -4.58 9.19 0.03
C VAL A 223 -4.64 8.33 -1.21
N VAL A 224 -3.70 7.41 -1.36
CA VAL A 224 -3.63 6.45 -2.46
C VAL A 224 -3.77 5.04 -1.90
N ALA A 225 -4.81 4.33 -2.34
CA ALA A 225 -5.14 3.00 -1.81
C ALA A 225 -5.38 2.02 -2.97
N ALA A 226 -4.29 1.39 -3.43
CA ALA A 226 -4.37 0.27 -4.35
C ALA A 226 -4.95 -0.96 -3.62
N ALA A 227 -5.94 -1.62 -4.21
CA ALA A 227 -6.67 -2.71 -3.57
C ALA A 227 -6.59 -4.01 -4.37
N GLN A 228 -6.64 -5.13 -3.65
CA GLN A 228 -7.01 -6.43 -4.19
C GLN A 228 -8.51 -6.45 -4.50
N VAL A 229 -8.92 -7.24 -5.49
CA VAL A 229 -10.33 -7.44 -5.87
C VAL A 229 -10.64 -8.90 -6.15
N GLY A 230 -11.90 -9.29 -6.02
CA GLY A 230 -12.39 -10.58 -6.48
C GLY A 230 -12.01 -11.75 -5.59
N ALA A 231 -12.24 -12.97 -6.10
CA ALA A 231 -12.06 -14.21 -5.36
C ALA A 231 -10.64 -14.76 -5.56
N HIS A 232 -9.82 -14.69 -4.51
CA HIS A 232 -8.44 -15.19 -4.51
C HIS A 232 -8.37 -16.72 -4.41
N ASN A 233 -9.33 -17.29 -3.67
CA ASN A 233 -9.53 -18.73 -3.50
C ASN A 233 -10.96 -18.98 -2.98
N ALA A 234 -11.33 -20.25 -2.78
CA ALA A 234 -12.68 -20.65 -2.37
C ALA A 234 -13.19 -20.03 -1.05
N LYS A 235 -12.32 -19.45 -0.22
CA LYS A 235 -12.67 -18.92 1.11
C LYS A 235 -12.36 -17.44 1.29
N ARG A 236 -11.71 -16.79 0.32
CA ARG A 236 -11.23 -15.42 0.47
C ARG A 236 -11.48 -14.61 -0.80
N SER A 237 -12.23 -13.52 -0.62
CA SER A 237 -12.42 -12.47 -1.63
C SER A 237 -12.10 -11.10 -1.04
N SER A 238 -11.62 -10.19 -1.90
CA SER A 238 -11.37 -8.79 -1.56
C SER A 238 -12.33 -7.85 -2.28
N TYR A 239 -12.61 -6.73 -1.63
CA TYR A 239 -13.67 -5.79 -2.02
C TYR A 239 -13.39 -5.05 -3.35
N GLY A 240 -12.13 -4.80 -3.69
CA GLY A 240 -11.77 -3.92 -4.81
C GLY A 240 -11.86 -2.45 -4.41
N HIS A 241 -12.40 -1.63 -5.30
CA HIS A 241 -12.56 -0.19 -5.10
C HIS A 241 -11.23 0.52 -4.81
N SER A 242 -10.16 0.17 -5.54
CA SER A 242 -8.90 0.92 -5.46
C SER A 242 -9.18 2.40 -5.70
N MET A 243 -8.65 3.27 -4.85
CA MET A 243 -9.13 4.65 -4.75
C MET A 243 -8.00 5.66 -4.52
N VAL A 244 -8.19 6.88 -5.05
CA VAL A 244 -7.41 8.05 -4.68
C VAL A 244 -8.32 9.15 -4.18
N VAL A 245 -7.98 9.72 -3.03
CA VAL A 245 -8.71 10.82 -2.39
C VAL A 245 -7.79 12.03 -2.28
N ASP A 246 -8.31 13.21 -2.62
CA ASP A 246 -7.59 14.47 -2.47
C ASP A 246 -7.52 14.93 -0.99
N PRO A 247 -6.71 15.96 -0.67
CA PRO A 247 -6.60 16.47 0.69
C PRO A 247 -7.87 17.14 1.26
N TRP A 248 -8.91 17.36 0.43
CA TRP A 248 -10.22 17.86 0.83
C TRP A 248 -11.25 16.75 1.05
N GLY A 249 -10.88 15.49 0.81
CA GLY A 249 -11.74 14.33 0.95
C GLY A 249 -12.59 14.00 -0.27
N ALA A 250 -12.35 14.60 -1.44
CA ALA A 250 -13.01 14.22 -2.68
C ALA A 250 -12.33 13.00 -3.32
N VAL A 251 -13.13 12.03 -3.75
CA VAL A 251 -12.65 10.87 -4.49
C VAL A 251 -12.29 11.31 -5.90
N ARG A 252 -11.01 11.20 -6.27
CA ARG A 252 -10.47 11.58 -7.58
C ARG A 252 -10.36 10.41 -8.55
N LEU A 253 -10.25 9.20 -8.02
CA LEU A 253 -10.22 7.96 -8.78
C LEU A 253 -10.86 6.86 -7.95
N GLU A 254 -11.69 6.03 -8.57
CA GLU A 254 -12.21 4.78 -8.00
C GLU A 254 -12.27 3.72 -9.10
N LEU A 255 -11.75 2.52 -8.82
CA LEU A 255 -11.82 1.34 -9.72
C LEU A 255 -12.98 0.42 -9.32
N GLY A 256 -13.28 -0.57 -10.16
CA GLY A 256 -14.41 -1.49 -9.97
C GLY A 256 -14.32 -2.37 -8.72
N GLY A 257 -15.41 -3.03 -8.38
CA GLY A 257 -15.55 -3.83 -7.18
C GLY A 257 -15.82 -5.30 -7.46
N VAL A 258 -16.72 -5.87 -6.67
CA VAL A 258 -17.17 -7.25 -6.77
C VAL A 258 -18.69 -7.35 -6.89
N ASP A 259 -19.15 -8.43 -7.50
CA ASP A 259 -20.56 -8.81 -7.51
C ASP A 259 -21.04 -9.31 -6.13
N ALA A 260 -22.32 -9.67 -6.03
CA ALA A 260 -22.92 -10.19 -4.80
C ALA A 260 -22.28 -11.50 -4.29
N ASP A 261 -21.62 -12.25 -5.16
CA ASP A 261 -20.91 -13.50 -4.83
C ASP A 261 -19.43 -13.27 -4.47
N GLY A 262 -18.96 -12.01 -4.51
CA GLY A 262 -17.58 -11.67 -4.22
C GLY A 262 -16.61 -11.97 -5.36
N ARG A 263 -17.11 -12.13 -6.59
CA ARG A 263 -16.27 -12.23 -7.81
C ARG A 263 -16.03 -10.83 -8.35
N ALA A 264 -14.86 -10.62 -8.96
CA ALA A 264 -14.56 -9.35 -9.59
C ALA A 264 -15.61 -9.03 -10.68
N GLU A 265 -16.10 -7.80 -10.69
CA GLU A 265 -16.94 -7.30 -11.79
C GLU A 265 -16.14 -7.27 -13.10
N GLU A 266 -16.83 -7.20 -14.23
CA GLU A 266 -16.17 -7.13 -15.54
C GLU A 266 -15.23 -5.92 -15.60
N GLY A 267 -13.96 -6.18 -15.92
CA GLY A 267 -12.93 -5.15 -16.00
C GLY A 267 -12.36 -4.67 -14.66
N ALA A 268 -12.80 -5.21 -13.51
CA ALA A 268 -12.24 -4.84 -12.21
C ALA A 268 -10.88 -5.47 -11.94
N GLU A 269 -10.63 -6.70 -12.41
CA GLU A 269 -9.34 -7.38 -12.29
C GLU A 269 -8.35 -6.90 -13.36
N GLY A 270 -7.13 -6.52 -12.96
CA GLY A 270 -6.12 -5.98 -13.86
C GLY A 270 -6.42 -4.56 -14.36
N ALA A 271 -7.32 -3.87 -13.65
CA ALA A 271 -7.69 -2.49 -13.89
C ALA A 271 -6.56 -1.54 -13.48
N ILE A 272 -6.54 -0.38 -14.12
CA ILE A 272 -5.60 0.71 -13.83
C ILE A 272 -6.32 2.04 -13.95
N GLY A 273 -6.06 2.95 -13.02
CA GLY A 273 -6.52 4.33 -13.08
C GLY A 273 -5.35 5.31 -12.98
N PHE A 274 -5.56 6.52 -13.47
CA PHE A 274 -4.54 7.58 -13.50
C PHE A 274 -5.08 8.82 -12.81
N VAL A 275 -4.22 9.50 -12.05
CA VAL A 275 -4.57 10.73 -11.34
C VAL A 275 -3.39 11.69 -11.35
N ASP A 276 -3.68 12.96 -11.55
CA ASP A 276 -2.71 14.03 -11.32
C ASP A 276 -2.67 14.37 -9.84
N VAL A 277 -1.56 14.09 -9.18
CA VAL A 277 -1.35 14.50 -7.78
C VAL A 277 -0.87 15.95 -7.78
N ASP A 278 -1.78 16.88 -7.47
CA ASP A 278 -1.50 18.32 -7.38
C ASP A 278 -1.01 18.69 -5.97
N LEU A 279 0.29 18.98 -5.85
CA LEU A 279 0.89 19.43 -4.60
C LEU A 279 0.62 20.92 -4.31
N ASP A 280 0.22 21.69 -5.32
CA ASP A 280 -0.23 23.06 -5.11
C ASP A 280 -1.63 23.05 -4.46
N GLU A 281 -2.50 22.08 -4.82
CA GLU A 281 -3.78 21.84 -4.13
C GLU A 281 -3.56 21.49 -2.66
N TRP A 282 -2.63 20.57 -2.39
CA TRP A 282 -2.21 20.24 -1.02
C TRP A 282 -1.76 21.47 -0.23
N THR A 283 -0.93 22.31 -0.85
CA THR A 283 -0.41 23.55 -0.22
C THR A 283 -1.55 24.52 0.08
N ARG A 284 -2.41 24.82 -0.90
CA ARG A 284 -3.57 25.73 -0.76
C ARG A 284 -4.52 25.28 0.36
N ILE A 285 -4.79 23.99 0.48
CA ILE A 285 -5.69 23.45 1.52
C ILE A 285 -5.11 23.65 2.91
N ARG A 286 -3.82 23.37 3.11
CA ARG A 286 -3.16 23.53 4.42
C ARG A 286 -3.01 24.99 4.82
N GLU A 287 -2.75 25.88 3.85
CA GLU A 287 -2.69 27.32 4.09
C GLU A 287 -4.07 27.93 4.37
N GLY A 288 -5.10 27.49 3.64
CA GLY A 288 -6.48 27.97 3.79
C GLY A 288 -7.18 27.46 5.05
N MET A 289 -6.83 26.27 5.53
CA MET A 289 -7.38 25.67 6.75
C MET A 289 -6.26 25.03 7.59
N PRO A 290 -5.41 25.81 8.29
CA PRO A 290 -4.28 25.26 9.02
C PRO A 290 -4.75 24.42 10.22
N LEU A 291 -4.41 23.13 10.21
CA LEU A 291 -4.65 22.24 11.35
C LEU A 291 -3.56 22.43 12.41
N VAL A 292 -3.85 23.26 13.41
CA VAL A 292 -2.94 23.49 14.55
C VAL A 292 -3.23 22.48 15.66
N ARG A 293 -2.31 21.52 15.86
CA ARG A 293 -2.34 20.57 16.98
C ARG A 293 -2.04 21.33 18.28
N ARG A 294 -2.93 21.21 19.27
CA ARG A 294 -2.79 21.87 20.58
C ARG A 294 -2.24 20.95 21.68
N THR A 295 -1.98 19.69 21.34
CA THR A 295 -1.55 18.60 22.22
C THR A 295 -0.45 17.81 21.55
#